data_AF-A0A1I1CLJ6-F1
#
_entry.id   AF-A0A1I1CLJ6-F1
#
_cell.length_a   1.000
_cell.length_b   1.000
_cell.length_c   1.000
_cell.angle_alpha   90.00
_cell.angle_beta   90.00
_cell.angle_gamma   90.00
#
_symmetry.space_group_name_H-M   'P 1'
#
loop_
_entity.id
_entity.type
_entity.pdbx_description
1 polymer ?
#
loop_
_entity_poly.entity_id
_entity_poly.type
_entity_poly.pdbx_seq_one_letter_code
_entity_poly.pdbx_strand_id
1 'polypeptide(L)' 'MASTYSLDQFRDHYLLKNEEAERIYRISGPARGDLDALMLARSRRANAEGWALDPYSMPLAETRQSRKG' A
#
# COMPACT_ATOMS: atom_id res chain seq x y z
N MET A 1 0.76 -13.25 17.16
CA MET A 1 0.64 -11.98 16.41
C MET A 1 -0.83 -11.56 16.43
N ALA A 2 -1.13 -10.28 16.65
CA ALA A 2 -2.52 -9.80 16.60
C ALA A 2 -3.07 -9.96 15.17
N SER A 3 -4.27 -10.54 15.05
CA SER A 3 -4.96 -10.81 13.78
C SER A 3 -5.74 -9.60 13.24
N THR A 4 -5.85 -8.54 14.04
CA THR A 4 -6.58 -7.31 13.71
C THR A 4 -5.73 -6.09 14.00
N TYR A 5 -5.94 -5.02 13.23
CA TYR A 5 -5.50 -3.68 13.63
C TYR A 5 -6.58 -3.04 14.49
N SER A 6 -6.21 -2.22 15.48
CA SER A 6 -7.08 -1.12 15.92
C SER A 6 -7.08 0.01 14.87
N LEU A 7 -8.08 0.90 14.89
CA LEU A 7 -8.15 2.02 13.95
C LEU A 7 -6.89 2.91 14.00
N ASP A 8 -6.43 3.26 15.20
CA ASP A 8 -5.20 4.08 15.38
C ASP A 8 -3.97 3.35 14.85
N GLN A 9 -3.83 2.05 15.14
CA GLN A 9 -2.72 1.26 14.60
C GLN A 9 -2.74 1.20 13.08
N PHE A 10 -3.91 1.02 12.47
CA PHE A 10 -4.05 1.00 11.01
C PHE A 10 -3.68 2.35 10.41
N ARG A 11 -4.17 3.46 11.00
CA ARG A 11 -3.85 4.82 10.58
C ARG A 11 -2.34 5.07 10.65
N ASP A 12 -1.73 4.80 11.79
CA ASP A 12 -0.34 5.13 12.06
C ASP A 12 0.61 4.23 11.23
N HIS A 13 0.24 2.96 11.03
CA HIS A 13 1.03 2.03 10.23
C HIS A 13 1.12 2.45 8.75
N TYR A 14 0.04 3.00 8.20
CA TYR A 14 -0.04 3.42 6.80
C TYR A 14 0.05 4.93 6.59
N LEU A 15 0.32 5.70 7.65
CA LEU A 15 0.41 7.16 7.63
C LEU A 15 -0.82 7.83 6.98
N LEU A 16 -2.01 7.29 7.26
CA LEU A 16 -3.27 7.76 6.69
C LEU A 16 -3.80 9.00 7.41
N LYS A 17 -4.58 9.81 6.71
CA LYS A 17 -5.44 10.81 7.36
C LYS A 17 -6.56 10.10 8.14
N ASN A 18 -7.03 10.70 9.24
CA ASN A 18 -8.08 10.15 10.09
C ASN A 18 -9.32 9.73 9.28
N GLU A 19 -9.87 10.62 8.47
CA GLU A 19 -11.07 10.37 7.65
C GLU A 19 -10.88 9.20 6.66
N GLU A 20 -9.67 9.07 6.11
CA GLU A 20 -9.37 8.00 5.18
C GLU A 20 -9.24 6.65 5.89
N ALA A 21 -8.54 6.62 7.03
CA ALA A 21 -8.43 5.43 7.86
C ALA A 21 -9.81 4.93 8.31
N GLU A 22 -10.65 5.83 8.84
CA GLU A 22 -12.02 5.52 9.27
C GLU A 22 -12.87 4.94 8.13
N ARG A 23 -12.81 5.56 6.94
CA ARG A 23 -13.58 5.10 5.79
C ARG A 23 -13.18 3.68 5.37
N ILE A 24 -11.88 3.41 5.24
CA ILE A 24 -11.37 2.10 4.83
C ILE A 24 -11.70 1.05 5.91
N TYR A 25 -11.42 1.38 7.17
CA TYR A 25 -11.63 0.48 8.30
C TYR A 25 -13.11 0.11 8.48
N ARG A 26 -14.03 1.05 8.21
CA ARG A 26 -15.48 0.78 8.21
C ARG A 26 -15.94 -0.15 7.09
N ILE A 27 -15.32 -0.06 5.91
CA ILE A 27 -15.70 -0.86 4.73
C ILE A 27 -15.10 -2.27 4.82
N SER A 28 -13.81 -2.36 5.16
CA SER A 28 -13.04 -3.61 5.12
C SER A 28 -13.02 -4.36 6.45
N GLY A 29 -13.42 -3.70 7.54
CA GLY A 29 -13.34 -4.24 8.88
C GLY A 29 -11.91 -4.24 9.46
N PRO A 30 -11.74 -4.79 10.67
CA PRO A 30 -10.49 -4.67 11.43
C PRO A 30 -9.45 -5.75 11.08
N ALA A 31 -9.79 -6.70 10.20
CA ALA A 31 -8.94 -7.85 9.87
C ALA A 31 -7.63 -7.38 9.23
N ARG A 32 -6.51 -7.76 9.84
CA ARG A 32 -5.19 -7.25 9.43
C ARG A 32 -4.83 -7.67 8.01
N GLY A 33 -5.11 -8.92 7.65
CA GLY A 33 -4.83 -9.44 6.30
C GLY A 33 -5.60 -8.69 5.20
N ASP A 34 -6.87 -8.36 5.45
CA ASP A 34 -7.70 -7.66 4.47
C ASP A 34 -7.24 -6.20 4.28
N LEU A 35 -6.95 -5.52 5.38
CA LEU A 35 -6.41 -4.16 5.37
C LEU A 35 -5.03 -4.09 4.71
N ASP A 36 -4.13 -5.04 5.02
CA ASP A 36 -2.80 -5.11 4.42
C ASP A 36 -2.89 -5.37 2.90
N ALA A 37 -3.74 -6.30 2.48
CA ALA A 37 -3.96 -6.62 1.07
C ALA A 37 -4.52 -5.42 0.29
N LEU A 38 -5.49 -4.71 0.88
CA LEU A 38 -6.08 -3.51 0.28
C LEU A 38 -5.06 -2.37 0.14
N MET A 39 -4.26 -2.12 1.18
CA MET A 39 -3.24 -1.08 1.14
C MET A 39 -2.12 -1.39 0.14
N LEU A 40 -1.74 -2.67 0.01
CA LEU A 40 -0.81 -3.11 -1.03
C LEU A 40 -1.38 -2.85 -2.44
N ALA A 41 -2.64 -3.20 -2.68
CA ALA A 41 -3.30 -2.94 -3.96
C ALA A 41 -3.37 -1.45 -4.28
N ARG A 42 -3.69 -0.62 -3.28
CA ARG A 42 -3.69 0.85 -3.40
C ARG A 42 -2.31 1.39 -3.78
N SER A 43 -1.25 0.95 -3.10
CA SER A 43 0.12 1.38 -3.40
C SER A 43 0.54 1.00 -4.82
N ARG A 44 0.24 -0.24 -5.25
CA ARG A 44 0.54 -0.69 -6.62
C ARG A 44 -0.18 0.14 -7.67
N ARG A 45 -1.44 0.51 -7.44
CA ARG A 45 -2.20 1.39 -8.34
C ARG A 45 -1.59 2.78 -8.41
N ALA A 46 -1.27 3.40 -7.28
CA ALA A 46 -0.63 4.71 -7.25
C ALA A 46 0.72 4.69 -8.00
N ASN A 47 1.50 3.63 -7.83
CA ASN A 47 2.74 3.44 -8.59
C ASN A 47 2.47 3.30 -10.10
N ALA A 48 1.48 2.49 -10.49
CA ALA A 48 1.12 2.33 -11.91
C ALA A 48 0.64 3.64 -12.55
N GLU A 49 -0.16 4.43 -11.83
CA GLU A 49 -0.60 5.76 -12.27
C GLU A 49 0.58 6.74 -12.37
N GLY A 50 1.52 6.71 -11.42
CA GLY A 50 2.76 7.49 -11.47
C GLY A 50 3.64 7.14 -12.66
N TRP A 51 3.80 5.84 -12.97
CA TRP A 51 4.54 5.40 -14.17
C TRP A 51 3.87 5.85 -15.46
N ALA A 52 2.53 5.84 -15.53
CA ALA A 52 1.81 6.28 -16.71
C ALA A 52 1.91 7.80 -16.95
N LEU A 53 1.99 8.59 -15.88
CA LEU A 53 2.07 10.05 -15.95
C LEU A 53 3.51 10.57 -16.12
N ASP A 54 4.49 9.91 -15.51
CA ASP A 54 5.90 10.20 -15.67
C ASP A 54 6.75 8.91 -15.60
N PRO A 55 6.92 8.22 -16.75
CA PRO A 55 7.60 6.94 -16.82
C PRO A 55 9.10 7.01 -16.50
N TYR A 56 9.68 8.22 -16.41
CA TYR A 56 11.10 8.44 -16.15
C TYR A 56 11.40 8.86 -14.70
N SER A 57 10.37 9.19 -13.91
CA SER A 57 10.51 9.62 -12.51
C SER A 57 10.74 8.50 -11.51
N MET A 58 10.46 7.24 -11.87
CA MET A 58 10.78 6.13 -10.97
C MET A 58 12.27 5.80 -11.07
N PRO A 59 12.98 5.60 -9.93
CA PRO A 59 14.23 4.88 -9.99
C PRO A 59 13.88 3.52 -10.58
N LEU A 60 14.36 3.26 -11.81
CA LEU A 60 14.29 1.94 -12.44
C LEU A 60 14.69 0.97 -11.35
N ALA A 61 13.74 0.18 -10.86
CA ALA A 61 14.03 -0.88 -9.92
C ALA A 61 15.19 -1.64 -10.55
N GLU A 62 16.38 -1.53 -9.95
CA GLU A 62 17.60 -2.09 -10.51
C GLU A 62 17.24 -3.49 -10.96
N THR A 63 17.25 -3.66 -12.28
CA THR A 63 17.01 -4.93 -12.93
C THR A 63 18.16 -5.81 -12.47
N ARG A 64 17.99 -6.48 -11.33
CA ARG A 64 18.76 -7.64 -10.92
C ARG A 64 18.36 -8.81 -11.82
N GLN A 65 18.57 -8.61 -13.11
CA GLN A 65 18.90 -9.66 -14.05
C GLN A 65 20.28 -9.34 -14.62
N SER A 66 21.28 -9.35 -13.73
CA SER A 66 22.55 -10.01 -14.07
C SER A 66 22.26 -11.50 -14.31
N ARG A 67 21.57 -11.84 -15.41
CA ARG A 67 21.69 -13.19 -15.98
C ARG A 67 22.85 -13.12 -16.97
N LYS A 68 23.99 -13.55 -16.44
CA LYS A 68 25.16 -14.08 -17.14
C LYS A 68 24.84 -14.56 -18.57
N GLY A 69 25.69 -14.14 -19.50
CA GLY A 69 25.77 -14.62 -20.87
C GLY A 69 26.82 -13.82 -21.61
#